data_AF-A0A4Q3AFD4-F1
#
_entry.id   AF-A0A4Q3AFD4-F1
#
_cell.length_a   1.000
_cell.length_b   1.000
_cell.length_c   1.000
_cell.angle_alpha   90.00
_cell.angle_beta   90.00
_cell.angle_gamma   90.00
#
_symmetry.space_group_name_H-M   'P 1'
#
loop_
_entity.id
_entity.type
_entity.pdbx_description
1 polymer ?
#
loop_
_entity_poly.entity_id
_entity_poly.type
_entity_poly.pdbx_seq_one_letter_code
_entity_poly.pdbx_strand_id
1 'polypeptide(L)'
;MVMRTLLTLSLPLLLAGCLFGGDNDRAPPRAPVRPDPRGPVTLDLPTSRETQQCYADLSRAQVRFSPLPDRDYGGGCQVIGAVQLIDVGIPVSGLKAMRCPLARNFIAWMRHAAVPAAREILGGELVRVETYGTYACRGIVGGSAASAGRVSEHGLGNAVDVAAFV
;
A
#
# COMPACT_ATOMS: atom_id res chain seq x y z
N MET A 1 -35.05 8.65 65.77
CA MET A 1 -34.01 9.68 66.00
C MET A 1 -33.26 9.82 64.66
N VAL A 2 -33.74 10.66 63.73
CA VAL A 2 -33.46 12.12 63.57
C VAL A 2 -31.94 12.31 63.31
N MET A 3 -31.45 12.79 62.16
CA MET A 3 -31.60 14.13 61.53
C MET A 3 -31.01 14.04 60.08
N ARG A 4 -31.66 14.43 58.96
CA ARG A 4 -31.70 15.77 58.29
C ARG A 4 -30.35 16.52 58.35
N THR A 5 -29.76 17.09 57.28
CA THR A 5 -30.12 18.28 56.44
C THR A 5 -28.92 18.49 55.48
N LEU A 6 -29.06 18.52 54.14
CA LEU A 6 -29.23 19.67 53.22
C LEU A 6 -28.10 20.73 53.15
N LEU A 7 -27.85 21.18 51.91
CA LEU A 7 -27.05 22.33 51.39
C LEU A 7 -25.52 22.17 51.33
N THR A 8 -24.84 22.38 50.19
CA THR A 8 -24.72 23.69 49.53
C THR A 8 -24.18 23.59 48.08
N LEU A 9 -24.72 24.44 47.19
CA LEU A 9 -24.21 24.80 45.87
C LEU A 9 -22.82 25.46 45.96
N SER A 10 -21.87 25.01 45.14
CA SER A 10 -20.68 25.74 44.66
C SER A 10 -19.96 24.79 43.68
N LEU A 11 -19.50 25.11 42.47
CA LEU A 11 -19.08 26.35 41.83
C LEU A 11 -18.79 25.97 40.35
N PRO A 12 -19.54 26.42 39.33
CA PRO A 12 -19.27 26.06 37.94
C PRO A 12 -18.15 26.97 37.40
N LEU A 13 -16.89 26.67 37.71
CA LEU A 13 -15.76 27.53 37.30
C LEU A 13 -14.47 26.78 36.95
N LEU A 14 -14.57 25.59 36.34
CA LEU A 14 -13.41 24.80 35.91
C LEU A 14 -13.37 24.52 34.39
N LEU A 15 -14.07 25.31 33.57
CA LEU A 15 -14.08 25.15 32.10
C LEU A 15 -13.10 26.07 31.34
N ALA A 16 -12.24 26.82 32.03
CA ALA A 16 -11.30 27.76 31.38
C ALA A 16 -9.89 27.18 31.07
N GLY A 17 -9.65 25.89 31.29
CA GLY A 17 -8.29 25.31 31.31
C GLY A 17 -7.71 24.83 29.97
N CYS A 18 -8.47 24.71 28.88
CA CYS A 18 -8.00 23.96 27.69
C CYS A 18 -7.61 24.81 26.48
N LEU A 19 -7.58 26.14 26.58
CA LEU A 19 -7.31 27.01 25.42
C LEU A 19 -5.82 27.30 25.16
N PHE A 20 -4.92 26.87 26.06
CA PHE A 20 -3.48 27.11 25.92
C PHE A 20 -2.68 25.80 26.06
N GLY A 21 -3.06 24.77 25.31
CA GLY A 21 -2.17 23.65 25.02
C GLY A 21 -1.10 24.12 24.04
N GLY A 22 0.06 24.50 24.55
CA GLY A 22 1.22 24.91 23.77
C GLY A 22 1.67 23.78 22.84
N ASP A 23 1.26 23.88 21.58
CA ASP A 23 1.71 23.03 20.49
C ASP A 23 3.15 23.43 20.13
N ASN A 24 4.12 22.74 20.72
CA ASN A 24 5.51 22.81 20.25
C ASN A 24 6.26 21.49 20.42
N ASP A 25 5.54 20.36 20.38
CA ASP A 25 6.12 19.07 20.04
C ASP A 25 6.31 18.99 18.51
N ARG A 26 7.14 19.87 17.96
CA ARG A 26 7.63 19.67 16.58
C ARG A 26 8.50 18.42 16.59
N ALA A 27 7.88 17.28 16.30
CA ALA A 27 8.59 16.05 16.01
C ALA A 27 9.71 16.36 15.00
N PRO A 28 10.94 15.83 15.20
CA PRO A 28 12.06 16.11 14.32
C PRO A 28 11.69 15.77 12.87
N PRO A 29 12.21 16.53 11.88
CA PRO A 29 11.90 16.29 10.48
C PRO A 29 12.28 14.87 10.10
N ARG A 30 11.30 14.11 9.57
CA ARG A 30 11.51 12.72 9.17
C ARG A 30 12.57 12.66 8.08
N ALA A 31 13.47 11.68 8.18
CA ALA A 31 14.51 11.45 7.18
C ALA A 31 13.89 11.18 5.79
N PRO A 32 14.57 11.56 4.70
CA PRO A 32 14.09 11.33 3.35
C PRO A 32 14.03 9.84 3.03
N VAL A 33 12.91 9.38 2.46
CA VAL A 33 12.72 8.02 1.97
C VAL A 33 13.53 7.84 0.69
N ARG A 34 14.53 6.97 0.74
CA ARG A 34 15.38 6.57 -0.39
C ARG A 34 15.97 5.19 -0.12
N PRO A 35 16.26 4.41 -1.18
CA PRO A 35 16.89 3.12 -1.00
C PRO A 35 18.33 3.26 -0.49
N ASP A 36 18.82 2.20 0.15
CA ASP A 36 20.20 2.04 0.59
C ASP A 36 21.10 1.92 -0.64
N PRO A 37 22.13 2.77 -0.78
CA PRO A 37 23.06 2.73 -1.91
C PRO A 37 23.85 1.42 -2.00
N ARG A 38 23.94 0.64 -0.90
CA ARG A 38 24.60 -0.67 -0.87
C ARG A 38 23.77 -1.78 -1.52
N GLY A 39 22.51 -1.49 -1.86
CA GLY A 39 21.59 -2.44 -2.49
C GLY A 39 20.71 -3.19 -1.49
N PRO A 40 19.73 -3.98 -1.99
CA PRO A 40 18.77 -4.66 -1.14
C PRO A 40 19.34 -5.88 -0.42
N VAL A 41 18.90 -6.09 0.80
CA VAL A 41 19.16 -7.29 1.58
C VAL A 41 18.01 -8.28 1.40
N THR A 42 18.31 -9.56 1.20
CA THR A 42 17.29 -10.62 1.25
C THR A 42 16.87 -10.85 2.70
N LEU A 43 15.57 -10.86 2.96
CA LEU A 43 15.04 -11.21 4.27
C LEU A 43 14.63 -12.70 4.28
N ASP A 44 14.99 -13.41 5.33
CA ASP A 44 14.57 -14.80 5.55
C ASP A 44 13.36 -14.81 6.50
N LEU A 45 12.21 -14.38 5.97
CA LEU A 45 10.96 -14.31 6.73
C LEU A 45 10.09 -15.54 6.44
N PRO A 46 9.37 -16.07 7.45
CA PRO A 46 8.37 -17.09 7.19
C PRO A 46 7.27 -16.53 6.29
N THR A 47 6.89 -17.27 5.25
CA THR A 47 5.79 -16.86 4.37
C THR A 47 4.49 -16.75 5.16
N SER A 48 3.90 -15.55 5.20
CA SER A 48 2.67 -15.31 5.95
C SER A 48 1.48 -16.13 5.44
N ARG A 49 0.48 -16.38 6.30
CA ARG A 49 -0.77 -17.05 5.90
C ARG A 49 -1.49 -16.31 4.77
N GLU A 50 -1.48 -14.98 4.80
CA GLU A 50 -2.09 -14.16 3.76
C GLU A 50 -1.41 -14.37 2.40
N THR A 51 -0.08 -14.37 2.40
CA THR A 51 0.72 -14.63 1.19
C THR A 51 0.47 -16.03 0.65
N GLN A 52 0.44 -17.04 1.51
CA GLN A 52 0.12 -18.42 1.12
C GLN A 52 -1.28 -18.53 0.50
N GLN A 53 -2.28 -17.91 1.11
CA GLN A 53 -3.64 -17.88 0.57
C GLN A 53 -3.67 -17.21 -0.81
N CYS A 54 -2.96 -16.09 -0.96
CA CYS A 54 -2.89 -15.40 -2.23
C CYS A 54 -2.23 -16.25 -3.33
N TYR A 55 -1.18 -17.02 -3.04
CA TYR A 55 -0.59 -17.96 -4.00
C TYR A 55 -1.60 -19.04 -4.42
N ALA A 56 -2.40 -19.54 -3.47
CA ALA A 56 -3.46 -20.49 -3.77
C ALA A 56 -4.55 -19.85 -4.66
N ASP A 57 -4.95 -18.61 -4.38
CA ASP A 57 -5.95 -17.88 -5.18
C ASP A 57 -5.46 -17.64 -6.62
N LEU A 58 -4.22 -17.17 -6.79
CA LEU A 58 -3.60 -17.00 -8.12
C LEU A 58 -3.52 -18.32 -8.89
N SER A 59 -3.17 -19.42 -8.20
CA SER A 59 -3.10 -20.75 -8.81
C SER A 59 -4.47 -21.27 -9.23
N ARG A 60 -5.50 -21.11 -8.39
CA ARG A 60 -6.90 -21.44 -8.73
C ARG A 60 -7.42 -20.62 -9.89
N ALA A 61 -6.99 -19.36 -9.95
CA ALA A 61 -7.26 -18.46 -11.06
C ALA A 61 -6.47 -18.81 -12.33
N GLN A 62 -5.62 -19.85 -12.33
CA GLN A 62 -4.79 -20.28 -13.45
C GLN A 62 -3.84 -19.17 -13.96
N VAL A 63 -3.40 -18.30 -13.06
CA VAL A 63 -2.41 -17.26 -13.37
C VAL A 63 -1.02 -17.88 -13.26
N ARG A 64 -0.14 -17.63 -14.24
CA ARG A 64 1.27 -18.01 -14.10
C ARG A 64 2.02 -16.92 -13.37
N PHE A 65 2.67 -17.28 -12.28
CA PHE A 65 3.46 -16.36 -11.47
C PHE A 65 4.68 -17.07 -10.87
N SER A 66 5.65 -16.28 -10.43
CA SER A 66 6.80 -16.77 -9.67
C SER A 66 6.86 -16.03 -8.33
N PRO A 67 6.88 -16.73 -7.18
CA PRO A 67 7.20 -16.11 -5.91
C PRO A 67 8.59 -15.46 -5.94
N LEU A 68 8.73 -14.29 -5.34
CA LEU A 68 10.00 -13.57 -5.24
C LEU A 68 10.50 -13.53 -3.79
N PRO A 69 11.83 -13.50 -3.57
CA PRO A 69 12.38 -13.34 -2.22
C PRO A 69 11.94 -12.01 -1.60
N ASP A 70 11.78 -12.02 -0.28
CA ASP A 70 11.54 -10.79 0.48
C ASP A 70 12.80 -9.92 0.49
N ARG A 71 12.62 -8.62 0.27
CA ARG A 71 13.73 -7.67 0.10
C ARG A 71 13.52 -6.41 0.93
N ASP A 72 14.56 -6.01 1.66
CA ASP A 72 14.66 -4.68 2.27
C ASP A 72 15.62 -3.83 1.45
N TYR A 73 15.12 -2.71 0.93
CA TYR A 73 15.89 -1.73 0.18
C TYR A 73 16.33 -0.55 1.03
N GLY A 74 16.06 -0.53 2.34
CA GLY A 74 16.34 0.61 3.22
C GLY A 74 15.33 1.76 3.07
N GLY A 75 15.40 2.72 4.00
CA GLY A 75 14.52 3.90 3.99
C GLY A 75 13.03 3.58 4.13
N GLY A 76 12.68 2.40 4.65
CA GLY A 76 11.31 1.88 4.78
C GLY A 76 10.76 1.18 3.54
N CYS A 77 11.54 1.10 2.45
CA CYS A 77 11.14 0.41 1.23
C CYS A 77 11.38 -1.10 1.36
N GLN A 78 10.33 -1.84 1.69
CA GLN A 78 10.37 -3.30 1.83
C GLN A 78 9.30 -3.95 0.97
N VAL A 79 9.70 -4.97 0.23
CA VAL A 79 8.81 -5.78 -0.60
C VAL A 79 8.78 -7.18 -0.02
N ILE A 80 7.65 -7.55 0.59
CA ILE A 80 7.46 -8.80 1.34
C ILE A 80 6.24 -9.54 0.77
N GLY A 81 6.36 -10.84 0.58
CA GLY A 81 5.32 -11.72 0.05
C GLY A 81 5.00 -11.40 -1.41
N ALA A 82 6.03 -11.10 -2.21
CA ALA A 82 5.88 -10.69 -3.59
C ALA A 82 5.85 -11.85 -4.59
N VAL A 83 5.27 -11.55 -5.75
CA VAL A 83 5.30 -12.38 -6.95
C VAL A 83 5.72 -11.55 -8.14
N GLN A 84 6.23 -12.20 -9.18
CA GLN A 84 6.22 -11.70 -10.54
C GLN A 84 5.11 -12.40 -11.31
N LEU A 85 4.19 -11.61 -11.90
CA LEU A 85 3.19 -12.13 -12.83
C LEU A 85 3.88 -12.43 -14.17
N ILE A 86 3.71 -13.65 -14.67
CA ILE A 86 4.31 -14.14 -15.92
C ILE A 86 3.28 -14.12 -17.04
N ASP A 87 2.07 -14.60 -16.74
CA ASP A 87 0.97 -14.64 -17.69
C ASP A 87 -0.35 -14.42 -16.96
N VAL A 88 -1.10 -13.45 -17.46
CA VAL A 88 -2.39 -12.99 -16.91
C VAL A 88 -3.54 -13.13 -17.90
N GLY A 89 -3.29 -13.76 -19.06
CA GLY A 89 -4.25 -13.95 -20.15
C GLY A 89 -4.13 -12.92 -21.27
N ILE A 90 -3.53 -11.76 -20.99
CA ILE A 90 -3.10 -10.79 -22.01
C ILE A 90 -1.68 -10.28 -21.69
N PRO A 91 -0.88 -9.91 -22.69
CA PRO A 91 0.43 -9.31 -22.45
C PRO A 91 0.34 -8.03 -21.61
N VAL A 92 1.14 -7.96 -20.54
CA VAL A 92 1.31 -6.74 -19.73
C VAL A 92 2.79 -6.43 -19.61
N SER A 93 3.21 -5.26 -20.08
CA SER A 93 4.62 -4.84 -20.02
C SER A 93 4.99 -4.32 -18.64
N GLY A 94 6.27 -4.39 -18.29
CA GLY A 94 6.83 -3.63 -17.15
C GLY A 94 6.53 -4.18 -15.76
N LEU A 95 5.77 -5.27 -15.63
CA LEU A 95 5.48 -5.89 -14.33
C LEU A 95 6.76 -6.52 -13.73
N LYS A 96 7.15 -6.02 -12.56
CA LYS A 96 8.25 -6.57 -11.75
C LYS A 96 7.68 -7.18 -10.47
N ALA A 97 8.39 -7.02 -9.36
CA ALA A 97 7.91 -7.45 -8.06
C ALA A 97 6.62 -6.72 -7.69
N MET A 98 5.62 -7.51 -7.33
CA MET A 98 4.31 -7.05 -6.90
C MET A 98 3.93 -7.83 -5.64
N ARG A 99 3.55 -7.15 -4.56
CA ARG A 99 3.01 -7.81 -3.37
C ARG A 99 1.81 -8.67 -3.77
N CYS A 100 1.73 -9.89 -3.24
CA CYS A 100 0.73 -10.84 -3.71
C CYS A 100 -0.71 -10.29 -3.62
N PRO A 101 -1.14 -9.61 -2.53
CA PRO A 101 -2.48 -9.01 -2.49
C PRO A 101 -2.75 -8.04 -3.64
N LEU A 102 -1.77 -7.21 -4.04
CA LEU A 102 -1.88 -6.37 -5.22
C LEU A 102 -1.98 -7.22 -6.50
N ALA A 103 -1.17 -8.27 -6.64
CA ALA A 103 -1.24 -9.16 -7.80
C ALA A 103 -2.62 -9.79 -7.96
N ARG A 104 -3.21 -10.31 -6.87
CA ARG A 104 -4.58 -10.83 -6.88
C ARG A 104 -5.59 -9.78 -7.31
N ASN A 105 -5.50 -8.56 -6.78
CA ASN A 105 -6.40 -7.47 -7.14
C ASN A 105 -6.23 -7.02 -8.59
N PHE A 106 -4.99 -6.95 -9.09
CA PHE A 106 -4.69 -6.60 -10.47
C PHE A 106 -5.28 -7.62 -11.44
N ILE A 107 -5.15 -8.92 -11.16
CA ILE A 107 -5.78 -9.98 -11.96
C ILE A 107 -7.31 -9.85 -11.96
N ALA A 108 -7.92 -9.61 -10.80
CA ALA A 108 -9.36 -9.45 -10.69
C ALA A 108 -9.84 -8.22 -11.49
N TRP A 109 -9.16 -7.08 -11.36
CA TRP A 109 -9.44 -5.88 -12.13
C TRP A 109 -9.29 -6.11 -13.64
N MET A 110 -8.22 -6.80 -14.07
CA MET A 110 -8.01 -7.13 -15.48
C MET A 110 -9.17 -7.95 -16.05
N ARG A 111 -9.57 -9.01 -15.36
CA ARG A 111 -10.60 -9.96 -15.83
C ARG A 111 -12.02 -9.41 -15.77
N HIS A 112 -12.33 -8.63 -14.74
CA HIS A 112 -13.70 -8.24 -14.42
C HIS A 112 -14.00 -6.77 -14.73
N ALA A 113 -12.99 -5.96 -15.03
CA ALA A 113 -13.17 -4.55 -15.39
C ALA A 113 -12.46 -4.17 -16.70
N ALA A 114 -11.13 -4.25 -16.76
CA ALA A 114 -10.38 -3.69 -17.88
C ALA A 114 -10.67 -4.40 -19.22
N VAL A 115 -10.63 -5.73 -19.26
CA VAL A 115 -10.91 -6.50 -20.50
C VAL A 115 -12.37 -6.34 -20.94
N PRO A 116 -13.40 -6.50 -20.07
CA PRO A 116 -14.78 -6.26 -20.47
C PRO A 116 -15.04 -4.83 -20.97
N ALA A 117 -14.47 -3.82 -20.29
CA ALA A 117 -14.67 -2.42 -20.64
C ALA A 117 -14.14 -2.06 -22.03
N ALA A 118 -13.06 -2.70 -22.50
CA ALA A 118 -12.57 -2.49 -23.87
C ALA A 118 -13.63 -2.86 -24.92
N ARG A 119 -14.34 -3.98 -24.71
CA ARG A 119 -15.42 -4.42 -25.61
C ARG A 119 -16.62 -3.50 -25.52
N GLU A 120 -17.04 -3.14 -24.31
CA GLU A 120 -18.26 -2.38 -24.06
C GLU A 120 -18.15 -0.91 -24.47
N ILE A 121 -17.02 -0.27 -24.16
CA ILE A 121 -16.83 1.17 -24.35
C ILE A 121 -16.18 1.47 -25.71
N LEU A 122 -15.20 0.66 -26.11
CA LEU A 122 -14.38 0.91 -27.30
C LEU A 122 -14.76 0.01 -28.48
N GLY A 123 -15.63 -0.99 -28.28
CA GLY A 123 -16.06 -1.92 -29.34
C GLY A 123 -14.95 -2.88 -29.81
N GLY A 124 -13.88 -3.05 -29.02
CA GLY A 124 -12.69 -3.80 -29.40
C GLY A 124 -12.19 -4.76 -28.32
N GLU A 125 -11.29 -5.66 -28.71
CA GLU A 125 -10.59 -6.54 -27.77
C GLU A 125 -9.38 -5.83 -27.17
N LEU A 126 -9.20 -5.94 -25.85
CA LEU A 126 -7.96 -5.52 -25.20
C LEU A 126 -6.87 -6.56 -25.50
N VAL A 127 -5.87 -6.18 -26.31
CA VAL A 127 -4.81 -7.10 -26.72
C VAL A 127 -3.54 -6.91 -25.90
N ARG A 128 -3.35 -5.76 -25.25
CA ARG A 128 -2.16 -5.50 -24.42
C ARG A 128 -2.38 -4.36 -23.43
N VAL A 129 -1.69 -4.44 -22.28
CA VAL A 129 -1.59 -3.34 -21.32
C VAL A 129 -0.14 -2.91 -21.18
N GLU A 130 0.09 -1.61 -21.23
CA GLU A 130 1.39 -1.02 -20.93
C GLU A 130 1.40 -0.49 -19.50
N THR A 131 2.51 -0.71 -18.78
CA THR A 131 2.69 -0.15 -17.44
C THR A 131 4.03 0.58 -17.34
N TYR A 132 4.07 1.57 -16.47
CA TYR A 132 5.33 2.19 -16.02
C TYR A 132 6.02 1.37 -14.90
N GLY A 133 5.41 0.26 -14.50
CA GLY A 133 5.96 -0.71 -13.56
C GLY A 133 5.28 -0.70 -12.20
N THR A 134 5.86 -1.48 -11.28
CA THR A 134 5.26 -1.85 -9.99
C THR A 134 6.10 -1.47 -8.78
N TYR A 135 7.33 -0.96 -9.01
CA TYR A 135 8.26 -0.67 -7.94
C TYR A 135 9.09 0.58 -8.22
N ALA A 136 9.09 1.50 -7.25
CA ALA A 136 9.98 2.65 -7.19
C ALA A 136 10.08 3.16 -5.74
N CYS A 137 11.25 3.04 -5.11
CA CYS A 137 11.45 3.50 -3.74
C CYS A 137 11.59 5.03 -3.69
N ARG A 138 10.54 5.69 -3.19
CA ARG A 138 10.51 7.13 -2.91
C ARG A 138 9.46 7.45 -1.85
N GLY A 139 9.59 8.62 -1.24
CA GLY A 139 8.55 9.17 -0.38
C GLY A 139 7.31 9.60 -1.16
N ILE A 140 6.18 9.75 -0.47
CA ILE A 140 4.98 10.38 -1.03
C ILE A 140 5.30 11.86 -1.33
N VAL A 141 5.04 12.29 -2.57
CA VAL A 141 5.23 13.68 -3.02
C VAL A 141 3.92 14.47 -2.84
N GLY A 142 4.02 15.73 -2.44
CA GLY A 142 2.88 16.67 -2.40
C GLY A 142 1.90 16.47 -1.24
N GLY A 143 2.24 15.66 -0.23
CA GLY A 143 1.35 15.41 0.90
C GLY A 143 1.55 16.37 2.09
N SER A 144 0.66 16.27 3.09
CA SER A 144 0.71 17.08 4.32
C SER A 144 1.89 16.73 5.23
N ALA A 145 2.12 17.53 6.29
CA ALA A 145 3.08 17.20 7.34
C ALA A 145 2.91 15.76 7.89
N ALA A 146 1.68 15.24 7.93
CA ALA A 146 1.40 13.87 8.36
C ALA A 146 1.98 12.80 7.42
N SER A 147 2.12 13.13 6.13
CA SER A 147 2.67 12.23 5.10
C SER A 147 4.16 12.40 4.82
N ALA A 148 4.78 13.45 5.38
CA ALA A 148 6.22 13.66 5.28
C ALA A 148 6.96 12.38 5.74
N GLY A 149 7.97 11.93 4.99
CA GLY A 149 8.74 10.72 5.32
C GLY A 149 7.97 9.39 5.23
N ARG A 150 6.73 9.36 4.73
CA ARG A 150 6.04 8.09 4.41
C ARG A 150 6.50 7.57 3.06
N VAL A 151 6.71 6.26 2.99
CA VAL A 151 7.05 5.52 1.77
C VAL A 151 5.83 5.46 0.85
N SER A 152 6.03 5.66 -0.45
CA SER A 152 4.99 5.41 -1.46
C SER A 152 4.67 3.92 -1.56
N GLU A 153 3.44 3.55 -1.89
CA GLU A 153 3.07 2.15 -2.12
C GLU A 153 3.92 1.47 -3.22
N HIS A 154 4.47 2.23 -4.17
CA HIS A 154 5.47 1.75 -5.12
C HIS A 154 6.76 1.26 -4.44
N GLY A 155 7.21 1.91 -3.37
CA GLY A 155 8.37 1.45 -2.58
C GLY A 155 8.10 0.17 -1.80
N LEU A 156 6.83 -0.21 -1.69
CA LEU A 156 6.34 -1.40 -1.03
C LEU A 156 5.97 -2.52 -2.02
N GLY A 157 6.13 -2.29 -3.33
CA GLY A 157 5.63 -3.19 -4.38
C GLY A 157 4.11 -3.35 -4.36
N ASN A 158 3.39 -2.38 -3.79
CA ASN A 158 1.95 -2.39 -3.58
C ASN A 158 1.22 -1.34 -4.44
N ALA A 159 1.85 -0.92 -5.55
CA ALA A 159 1.20 -0.13 -6.59
C ALA A 159 1.61 -0.61 -7.99
N VAL A 160 0.82 -0.22 -8.99
CA VAL A 160 1.12 -0.39 -10.42
C VAL A 160 0.61 0.83 -11.16
N ASP A 161 1.44 1.41 -12.03
CA ASP A 161 1.07 2.57 -12.85
C ASP A 161 0.79 2.10 -14.28
N VAL A 162 -0.46 2.21 -14.73
CA VAL A 162 -0.87 1.83 -16.10
C VAL A 162 -0.64 3.00 -17.04
N ALA A 163 0.04 2.74 -18.16
CA ALA A 163 0.39 3.73 -19.17
C ALA A 163 -0.62 3.75 -20.32
N ALA A 164 -1.03 2.59 -20.81
CA ALA A 164 -1.93 2.48 -21.96
C ALA A 164 -2.69 1.15 -22.00
N PHE A 165 -3.83 1.19 -22.70
CA PHE A 165 -4.61 0.04 -23.14
C PHE A 165 -4.54 0.01 -24.67
N VAL A 166 -4.24 -1.15 -25.24
CA VAL A 166 -4.07 -1.35 -26.69
C VAL A 166 -4.99 -2.44 -27.17
#